data_AF-A0A124E8G3-F1
#
_entry.id   AF-A0A124E8G3-F1
#
_cell.length_a   1.000
_cell.length_b   1.000
_cell.length_c   1.000
_cell.angle_alpha   90.00
_cell.angle_beta   90.00
_cell.angle_gamma   90.00
#
_symmetry.space_group_name_H-M   'P 1'
#
loop_
_entity.id
_entity.type
_entity.pdbx_description
1 polymer ?
#
loop_
_entity_poly.entity_id
_entity_poly.type
_entity_poly.pdbx_seq_one_letter_code
_entity_poly.pdbx_strand_id
1 'polypeptide(L)'
;MIAAELVAAAGRHGLRLDPATVTVNEAGLDFRVALARAVDGVEWVLRVPRRPDAAERARVEAAVLEFVAPRLSVAVPEWRIQHPGADRLSGAAGRTKTHPRRGRTAGVAHRPGLAALRRGTRPVARRTARRPGR
;
A
#
# COMPACT_ATOMS: atom_id res chain seq x y z
N MET A 1 -8.28 4.25 -14.14
CA MET A 1 -7.95 5.68 -14.28
C MET A 1 -6.97 6.10 -13.19
N ILE A 2 -7.37 6.17 -11.91
CA ILE A 2 -6.51 6.65 -10.79
C ILE A 2 -5.19 5.89 -10.61
N ALA A 3 -5.19 4.55 -10.70
CA ALA A 3 -3.97 3.76 -10.52
C ALA A 3 -2.87 4.09 -11.55
N ALA A 4 -3.25 4.32 -12.82
CA ALA A 4 -2.30 4.67 -13.88
C ALA A 4 -1.71 6.08 -13.67
N GLU A 5 -2.54 7.03 -13.22
CA GLU A 5 -2.09 8.38 -12.88
C GLU A 5 -1.08 8.38 -11.72
N LEU A 6 -1.32 7.53 -10.70
CA LEU A 6 -0.39 7.35 -9.58
C LEU A 6 0.94 6.75 -10.02
N VAL A 7 0.93 5.75 -10.90
CA VAL A 7 2.15 5.15 -11.46
C VAL A 7 2.94 6.20 -12.25
N ALA A 8 2.26 6.99 -13.10
CA ALA A 8 2.90 8.07 -13.85
C ALA A 8 3.48 9.14 -12.93
N ALA A 9 2.77 9.49 -11.85
CA ALA A 9 3.25 10.44 -10.85
C ALA A 9 4.48 9.93 -10.11
N ALA A 10 4.45 8.68 -9.61
CA ALA A 10 5.60 8.05 -8.97
C ALA A 10 6.82 8.00 -9.92
N GLY A 11 6.60 7.70 -11.20
CA GLY A 11 7.65 7.66 -12.22
C GLY A 11 8.35 9.00 -12.42
N ARG A 12 7.64 10.14 -12.34
CA ARG A 12 8.25 11.48 -12.39
C ARG A 12 9.19 11.76 -11.22
N HIS A 13 9.01 11.07 -10.10
CA HIS A 13 9.85 11.16 -8.91
C HIS A 13 10.87 10.00 -8.81
N GLY A 14 11.11 9.28 -9.92
CA GLY A 14 12.09 8.19 -9.99
C GLY A 14 11.62 6.86 -9.40
N LEU A 15 10.36 6.75 -8.97
CA LEU A 15 9.79 5.53 -8.40
C LEU A 15 9.06 4.71 -9.48
N ARG A 16 9.66 3.61 -9.90
CA ARG A 16 9.04 2.66 -10.84
C ARG A 16 8.20 1.63 -10.09
N LEU A 17 6.88 1.71 -10.25
CA LEU A 17 5.90 0.81 -9.63
C LEU A 17 5.43 -0.26 -10.62
N ASP A 18 5.13 -1.45 -10.10
CA ASP A 18 4.40 -2.49 -10.80
C ASP A 18 2.90 -2.14 -10.82
N PRO A 19 2.33 -1.77 -11.99
CA PRO A 19 0.93 -1.33 -12.09
C PRO A 19 -0.07 -2.40 -11.62
N ALA A 20 0.28 -3.68 -11.72
CA ALA A 20 -0.59 -4.78 -11.32
C ALA A 20 -0.76 -4.90 -9.80
N THR A 21 0.12 -4.25 -9.03
CA THR A 21 0.12 -4.31 -7.56
C THR A 21 -0.57 -3.11 -6.91
N VAL A 22 -0.94 -2.09 -7.70
CA VAL A 22 -1.48 -0.83 -7.18
C VAL A 22 -2.90 -1.05 -6.64
N THR A 23 -3.06 -0.87 -5.34
CA THR A 23 -4.35 -0.90 -4.65
C THR A 23 -4.63 0.46 -4.03
N VAL A 24 -5.70 1.13 -4.48
CA VAL A 24 -6.08 2.45 -3.98
C VAL A 24 -7.13 2.31 -2.88
N ASN A 25 -6.90 3.01 -1.77
CA ASN A 25 -7.82 3.20 -0.67
C ASN A 25 -8.29 4.66 -0.62
N GLU A 26 -9.59 4.85 -0.85
CA GLU A 26 -10.24 6.15 -0.91
C GLU A 26 -10.85 6.60 0.43
N ALA A 27 -10.81 5.78 1.49
CA ALA A 27 -11.53 6.05 2.74
C ALA A 27 -10.99 7.24 3.56
N GLY A 28 -9.82 7.79 3.20
CA GLY A 28 -9.20 8.90 3.93
C GLY A 28 -9.83 10.26 3.61
N LEU A 29 -10.07 11.05 4.67
CA LEU A 29 -10.59 12.42 4.57
C LEU A 29 -9.56 13.40 3.99
N ASP A 30 -8.31 13.31 4.45
CA ASP A 30 -7.24 14.23 4.05
C ASP A 30 -6.40 13.69 2.88
N PHE A 31 -6.34 12.37 2.72
CA PHE A 31 -5.46 11.70 1.76
C PHE A 31 -6.18 10.58 1.01
N ARG A 32 -5.85 10.43 -0.26
CA ARG A 32 -5.96 9.16 -0.96
C ARG A 32 -4.70 8.35 -0.67
N VAL A 33 -4.87 7.08 -0.34
CA VAL A 33 -3.74 6.19 -0.05
C VAL A 33 -3.66 5.14 -1.13
N ALA A 34 -2.47 4.83 -1.63
CA ALA A 34 -2.27 3.67 -2.48
C ALA A 34 -1.13 2.80 -1.95
N LEU A 35 -1.36 1.50 -1.97
CA LEU A 35 -0.34 0.48 -1.72
C LEU A 35 0.15 -0.02 -3.08
N ALA A 36 1.45 -0.10 -3.26
CA ALA A 36 2.05 -0.56 -4.51
C ALA A 36 3.40 -1.22 -4.23
N ARG A 37 3.84 -2.08 -5.14
CA ARG A 37 5.19 -2.64 -5.12
C ARG A 37 6.04 -1.98 -6.20
N ALA A 38 7.26 -1.59 -5.86
CA ALA A 38 8.23 -1.12 -6.82
C ALA A 38 8.85 -2.30 -7.59
N VAL A 39 9.46 -2.00 -8.74
CA VAL A 39 10.10 -3.03 -9.60
C VAL A 39 11.27 -3.74 -8.92
N ASP A 40 11.86 -3.13 -7.88
CA ASP A 40 12.89 -3.73 -7.02
C ASP A 40 12.32 -4.65 -5.92
N GLY A 41 10.98 -4.82 -5.90
CA GLY A 41 10.27 -5.65 -4.94
C GLY A 41 9.90 -4.93 -3.64
N VAL A 42 10.31 -3.68 -3.43
CA VAL A 42 10.00 -2.92 -2.21
C VAL A 42 8.53 -2.51 -2.20
N GLU A 43 7.84 -2.70 -1.08
CA GLU A 43 6.48 -2.19 -0.89
C GLU A 43 6.48 -0.70 -0.56
N TRP A 44 5.54 0.03 -1.13
CA TRP A 44 5.38 1.48 -1.00
C TRP A 44 3.97 1.83 -0.56
N VAL A 45 3.90 2.82 0.32
CA VAL A 45 2.67 3.56 0.62
C VAL A 45 2.77 4.93 0.00
N LEU A 46 1.85 5.24 -0.90
CA LEU A 46 1.68 6.56 -1.50
C LEU A 46 0.51 7.27 -0.84
N ARG A 47 0.70 8.54 -0.50
CA ARG A 47 -0.30 9.46 0.04
C ARG A 47 -0.43 10.64 -0.91
N VAL A 48 -1.63 10.87 -1.43
CA VAL A 48 -1.98 12.04 -2.24
C VAL A 48 -2.95 12.91 -1.44
N PRO A 49 -2.52 14.09 -0.96
CA PRO A 49 -3.37 15.04 -0.26
C PRO A 49 -4.52 15.49 -1.16
N ARG A 50 -5.74 15.45 -0.62
CA ARG A 50 -6.92 15.97 -1.31
C ARG A 50 -6.98 17.50 -1.29
N ARG A 51 -6.27 18.13 -0.34
CA ARG A 51 -6.30 19.58 -0.06
C ARG A 51 -4.89 20.12 0.19
N PRO A 52 -4.62 21.42 -0.06
CA PRO A 52 -3.29 22.02 0.15
C PRO A 52 -2.81 21.99 1.60
N ASP A 53 -3.70 22.25 2.56
CA ASP A 53 -3.43 22.22 4.00
C ASP A 53 -3.01 20.82 4.48
N ALA A 54 -3.58 19.76 3.89
CA ALA A 54 -3.15 18.40 4.15
C ALA A 54 -1.71 18.13 3.65
N ALA A 55 -1.28 18.77 2.56
CA ALA A 55 0.10 18.67 2.08
C ALA A 55 1.09 19.39 2.99
N GLU A 56 0.69 20.53 3.57
CA GLU A 56 1.50 21.25 4.56
C GLU A 56 1.64 20.43 5.85
N ARG A 57 0.53 19.91 6.38
CA ARG A 57 0.53 19.00 7.53
C ARG A 57 1.41 17.78 7.29
N ALA A 58 1.40 17.25 6.07
CA ALA A 58 2.23 16.13 5.67
C ALA A 58 3.74 16.46 5.77
N ARG A 59 4.18 17.63 5.30
CA ARG A 59 5.58 18.06 5.43
C ARG A 59 6.03 18.16 6.89
N VAL A 60 5.17 18.70 7.76
CA VAL A 60 5.45 18.77 9.21
C VAL A 60 5.57 17.37 9.81
N GLU A 61 4.66 16.46 9.47
CA GLU A 61 4.70 15.05 9.88
C GLU A 61 6.04 14.41 9.49
N ALA A 62 6.53 14.67 8.28
CA ALA A 62 7.79 14.12 7.81
C ALA A 62 9.01 14.61 8.59
N ALA A 63 9.09 15.91 8.89
CA ALA A 63 10.18 16.47 9.70
C ALA A 63 10.19 15.87 11.11
N VAL A 64 9.01 15.66 11.70
CA VAL A 64 8.87 14.96 12.99
C VAL A 64 9.35 13.52 12.87
N LEU A 65 8.93 12.79 11.83
CA LEU A 65 9.31 11.40 11.59
C LEU A 65 10.83 11.24 11.41
N GLU A 66 11.46 12.12 10.64
CA GLU A 66 12.91 12.16 10.45
C GLU A 66 13.63 12.40 11.78
N PHE A 67 13.13 13.32 12.60
CA PHE A 67 13.70 13.58 13.92
C PHE A 67 13.54 12.39 14.88
N VAL A 68 12.37 11.74 14.94
CA VAL A 68 12.14 10.65 15.91
C VAL A 68 12.67 9.30 15.45
N ALA A 69 12.80 9.04 14.14
CA ALA A 69 13.23 7.76 13.59
C ALA A 69 14.53 7.17 14.19
N PRO A 70 15.63 7.93 14.38
CA PRO A 70 16.84 7.38 15.00
C PRO A 70 16.69 7.11 16.50
N ARG A 71 15.70 7.72 17.17
CA ARG A 71 15.48 7.65 18.62
C ARG A 71 14.53 6.51 19.03
N LEU A 72 13.82 5.92 18.08
CA LEU A 72 12.84 4.87 18.31
C LEU A 72 13.40 3.48 17.99
N SER A 73 13.10 2.50 18.84
CA SER A 73 13.41 1.08 18.59
C SER A 73 12.48 0.43 17.56
N VAL A 74 11.33 1.04 17.30
CA VAL A 74 10.35 0.61 16.31
C VAL A 74 10.57 1.29 14.95
N ALA A 75 10.11 0.64 13.88
CA ALA A 75 10.08 1.24 12.56
C ALA A 75 9.00 2.32 12.50
N VAL A 76 9.35 3.46 11.92
CA VAL A 76 8.42 4.53 11.55
C VAL A 76 8.52 4.78 10.05
N PRO A 77 7.49 5.34 9.41
CA PRO A 77 7.54 5.68 7.99
C PRO A 77 8.71 6.62 7.68
N GLU A 78 9.49 6.29 6.64
CA GLU A 78 10.50 7.19 6.07
C GLU A 78 9.94 7.77 4.77
N TRP A 79 9.71 9.08 4.76
CA TRP A 79 9.13 9.76 3.61
C TRP A 79 10.21 10.13 2.61
N ARG A 80 10.34 9.35 1.54
CA ARG A 80 11.37 9.51 0.51
C ARG A 80 10.95 10.43 -0.62
N ILE A 81 9.65 10.49 -0.90
CA ILE A 81 9.09 11.38 -1.90
C ILE A 81 8.22 12.39 -1.15
N GLN A 82 8.50 13.67 -1.36
CA GLN A 82 7.68 14.77 -0.87
C GLN A 82 7.65 15.86 -1.92
N HIS A 83 6.60 15.87 -2.73
CA HIS A 83 6.44 16.87 -3.75
C HIS A 83 5.18 17.69 -3.49
N PRO A 84 5.27 19.03 -3.34
CA PRO A 84 4.12 19.90 -3.12
C PRO A 84 3.49 20.44 -4.40
N GLY A 85 4.05 20.08 -5.57
CA GLY A 85 3.57 20.53 -6.89
C GLY A 85 2.22 19.95 -7.27
N ALA A 86 1.84 20.05 -8.54
CA ALA A 86 0.50 19.70 -9.01
C ALA A 86 0.05 18.26 -8.68
N ASP A 87 0.98 17.33 -8.53
CA ASP A 87 0.72 15.92 -8.23
C ASP A 87 0.73 15.56 -6.73
N ARG A 88 1.15 16.50 -5.87
CA ARG A 88 1.13 16.40 -4.39
C ARG A 88 1.40 14.98 -3.90
N LEU A 89 2.55 14.39 -4.22
CA LEU A 89 2.84 12.99 -3.86
C LEU A 89 3.74 12.92 -2.63
N SER A 90 3.28 12.23 -1.60
CA SER A 90 4.12 11.75 -0.49
C SER A 90 4.26 10.24 -0.56
N GLY A 91 5.48 9.72 -0.48
CA GLY A 91 5.75 8.28 -0.61
C GLY A 91 6.70 7.76 0.46
N ALA A 92 6.31 6.67 1.14
CA ALA A 92 7.14 5.98 2.12
C ALA A 92 7.38 4.52 1.70
N ALA A 93 8.64 4.09 1.78
CA ALA A 93 9.02 2.71 1.56
C ALA A 93 8.81 1.88 2.84
N GLY A 94 8.24 0.68 2.68
CA GLY A 94 8.12 -0.29 3.76
C GLY A 94 9.50 -0.78 4.19
N ARG A 95 9.89 -0.50 5.44
CA ARG A 95 11.05 -1.13 6.08
C ARG A 95 10.69 -1.64 7.46
N THR A 96 11.27 -2.78 7.83
CA THR A 96 11.30 -3.27 9.20
C THR A 96 12.65 -2.91 9.83
N LYS A 97 12.66 -2.43 11.08
CA LYS A 97 13.91 -2.35 11.88
C LYS A 97 14.17 -3.74 12.45
N THR A 98 15.21 -4.42 11.99
CA THR A 98 15.68 -5.68 12.59
C THR A 98 16.40 -5.35 13.90
N HIS A 99 15.86 -5.80 15.04
CA HIS A 99 16.48 -5.60 16.36
C HIS A 99 17.34 -6.84 16.73
N PRO A 100 18.63 -6.69 17.11
CA PRO A 100 19.52 -7.82 17.33
C PRO A 100 19.39 -8.52 18.70
N ARG A 101 18.36 -8.22 19.52
CA ARG A 101 18.10 -8.99 20.74
C ARG A 101 16.62 -9.27 20.99
N ARG A 102 16.36 -10.56 21.23
CA ARG A 102 15.10 -11.24 21.59
C ARG A 102 14.20 -11.59 20.41
N GLY A 103 14.04 -12.90 20.20
CA GLY A 103 13.20 -13.54 19.20
C GLY A 103 11.71 -13.29 19.39
N ARG A 104 11.28 -12.05 19.14
CA ARG A 104 9.89 -11.67 18.87
C ARG A 104 9.94 -10.57 17.83
N THR A 105 9.71 -10.94 16.57
CA THR A 105 9.32 -10.01 15.51
C THR A 105 8.08 -9.24 15.96
N ALA A 106 8.28 -8.02 16.48
CA ALA A 106 7.22 -7.02 16.49
C ALA A 106 7.07 -6.51 15.06
N GLY A 107 6.46 -7.35 14.21
CA GLY A 107 5.94 -6.88 12.94
C GLY A 107 4.89 -5.83 13.25
N VAL A 108 5.06 -4.62 12.71
CA VAL A 108 3.90 -3.76 12.47
C VAL A 108 2.95 -4.61 11.65
N ALA A 109 1.76 -4.82 12.22
CA ALA A 109 0.85 -5.88 11.83
C ALA A 109 0.69 -5.98 10.30
N HIS A 110 1.21 -7.08 9.76
CA HIS A 110 0.51 -7.80 8.73
C HIS A 110 -0.88 -8.07 9.30
N ARG A 111 -1.90 -7.36 8.82
CA ARG A 111 -3.28 -7.76 9.07
C ARG A 111 -3.64 -8.77 7.97
N PRO A 112 -3.83 -10.07 8.27
CA PRO A 112 -4.52 -10.97 7.37
C PRO A 112 -6.02 -10.68 7.53
N GLY A 113 -6.68 -10.38 6.42
CA GLY A 113 -8.09 -10.05 6.47
C GLY A 113 -8.65 -9.69 5.10
N LEU A 114 -8.58 -10.63 4.14
CA LEU A 114 -9.78 -11.07 3.42
C LEU A 114 -9.45 -12.30 2.55
N ALA A 115 -9.29 -13.44 3.22
CA ALA A 115 -9.70 -14.68 2.58
C ALA A 115 -11.23 -14.61 2.39
N ALA A 116 -11.65 -14.54 1.13
CA ALA A 116 -12.88 -15.16 0.63
C ALA A 116 -14.18 -14.92 1.43
N LEU A 117 -14.86 -13.82 1.14
CA LEU A 117 -16.32 -13.84 0.98
C LEU A 117 -16.66 -14.65 -0.29
N ARG A 118 -16.56 -15.98 -0.21
CA ARG A 118 -17.17 -16.87 -1.23
C ARG A 118 -18.64 -17.08 -0.82
N ARG A 119 -19.52 -16.17 -1.25
CA ARG A 119 -20.95 -16.48 -1.34
C ARG A 119 -21.21 -17.22 -2.65
N GLY A 120 -21.62 -18.48 -2.47
CA GLY A 120 -22.35 -19.38 -3.36
C GLY A 120 -22.43 -19.09 -4.85
N THR A 121 -21.80 -19.98 -5.63
CA THR A 121 -22.43 -20.54 -6.83
C THR A 121 -22.28 -22.06 -6.76
N ARG A 122 -23.38 -22.76 -6.49
CA ARG A 122 -23.51 -24.21 -6.69
C ARG A 122 -23.40 -24.49 -8.19
N PRO A 123 -22.55 -25.43 -8.65
CA PRO A 123 -22.74 -26.00 -9.97
C PRO A 123 -23.94 -26.96 -9.94
N VAL A 124 -24.91 -26.70 -10.80
CA VAL A 124 -26.02 -27.60 -11.12
C VAL A 124 -25.45 -28.91 -11.65
N ALA A 125 -25.78 -30.02 -11.00
CA ALA A 125 -25.45 -31.36 -11.44
C ALA A 125 -26.13 -31.65 -12.79
N ARG A 126 -25.35 -31.75 -13.88
CA ARG A 126 -25.81 -32.40 -15.10
C ARG A 126 -25.82 -33.90 -14.86
N ARG A 127 -27.01 -34.42 -14.57
CA ARG A 127 -27.31 -35.85 -14.57
C ARG A 127 -27.73 -36.22 -15.99
N THR A 128 -26.80 -36.71 -16.81
CA THR A 128 -27.15 -37.39 -18.07
C THR A 128 -26.98 -38.89 -17.90
N ALA A 129 -27.99 -39.60 -18.38
CA ALA A 129 -28.34 -40.96 -18.03
C ALA A 129 -27.30 -42.01 -18.44
N ARG A 130 -27.15 -42.99 -17.55
CA ARG A 130 -26.51 -44.27 -17.82
C ARG A 130 -27.48 -45.11 -18.67
N ARG A 131 -27.03 -45.48 -19.87
CA ARG A 131 -27.62 -46.49 -20.77
C ARG A 131 -27.92 -47.79 -20.00
N PRO A 132 -29.09 -48.44 -20.17
CA PRO A 132 -29.19 -49.87 -19.94
C PRO A 132 -28.88 -50.61 -21.24
N GLY A 133 -28.05 -51.65 -21.14
CA GLY A 133 -27.83 -52.64 -22.18
C GLY A 133 -28.23 -54.01 -21.63
N ARG A 134 -28.91 -54.77 -22.51
CA ARG A 134 -29.52 -56.10 -22.36
C ARG A 134 -30.90 -56.13 -21.72
#